data_AF-W8F791-F1
#
_entry.id   AF-W8F791-F1
#
_cell.length_a   1.000
_cell.length_b   1.000
_cell.length_c   1.000
_cell.angle_alpha   90.00
_cell.angle_beta   90.00
_cell.angle_gamma   90.00
#
_symmetry.space_group_name_H-M   'P 1'
#
loop_
_entity.id
_entity.type
_entity.pdbx_description
1 polymer ?
#
loop_
_entity_poly.entity_id
_entity_poly.type
_entity_poly.pdbx_seq_one_letter_code
_entity_poly.pdbx_strand_id
1 'polypeptide(L)'
;MRTPLFAAAFALLLTGTAPVSFAQAPAPAHTATSATWNTTLDAALQQAKATGRPVLAVFSGSDWCKPCIMLKQEVFDKPEFEQYAQDKLVLARFDFPRSKKNKLPAEQTKLNEQTAAKLNKEGTFPLVVLLSPEGKVLAKTGYRAGGAMAYTNYLNTLLAQK
;
A
#
# COMPACT_ATOMS: atom_id res chain seq x y z
N MET A 1 21.15 21.92 83.44
CA MET A 1 21.81 23.10 82.83
C MET A 1 21.01 23.44 81.57
N ARG A 2 20.13 24.46 81.56
CA ARG A 2 20.41 25.86 81.12
C ARG A 2 21.25 25.81 79.82
N THR A 3 20.74 26.11 78.62
CA THR A 3 20.13 27.36 78.06
C THR A 3 19.93 27.13 76.52
N PRO A 4 19.66 28.12 75.63
CA PRO A 4 18.38 28.78 75.34
C PRO A 4 18.02 28.78 73.82
N LEU A 5 16.91 29.47 73.50
CA LEU A 5 16.53 30.14 72.25
C LEU A 5 17.44 29.97 71.02
N PHE A 6 16.86 29.64 69.86
CA PHE A 6 17.02 30.44 68.64
C PHE A 6 15.80 30.30 67.73
N ALA A 7 15.17 31.44 67.44
CA ALA A 7 14.21 31.62 66.37
C ALA A 7 14.95 31.59 65.02
N ALA A 8 14.40 30.91 64.02
CA ALA A 8 14.74 31.06 62.61
C ALA A 8 13.48 30.74 61.79
N ALA A 9 12.77 31.77 61.35
CA ALA A 9 12.87 32.31 60.00
C ALA A 9 12.15 31.41 58.98
N PHE A 10 10.88 31.76 58.74
CA PHE A 10 10.10 31.35 57.58
C PHE A 10 10.83 31.76 56.30
N ALA A 11 11.38 30.80 55.57
CA ALA A 11 11.82 30.98 54.20
C ALA A 11 10.82 30.28 53.28
N LEU A 12 9.87 31.06 52.76
CA LEU A 12 8.90 30.64 51.75
C LEU A 12 9.66 30.43 50.43
N LEU A 13 10.08 29.19 50.17
CA LEU A 13 10.65 28.80 48.87
C LEU A 13 9.51 28.73 47.85
N LEU A 14 9.35 29.81 47.09
CA LEU A 14 8.56 29.85 45.87
C LEU A 14 9.17 28.87 44.86
N THR A 15 8.66 27.64 44.83
CA THR A 15 8.96 26.68 43.76
C THR A 15 8.31 27.18 42.47
N GLY A 16 9.06 27.95 41.70
CA GLY A 16 8.68 28.32 40.34
C GLY A 16 8.71 27.11 39.43
N THR A 17 7.55 26.49 39.20
CA THR A 17 7.37 25.51 38.13
C THR A 17 7.23 26.25 36.81
N ALA A 18 8.33 26.36 36.06
CA ALA A 18 8.26 26.77 34.66
C ALA A 18 7.57 25.65 33.84
N PRO A 19 6.58 25.96 32.98
CA PRO A 19 6.00 24.97 32.10
C PRO A 19 7.02 24.61 31.03
N VAL A 20 7.43 23.33 30.99
CA VAL A 20 8.20 22.77 29.88
C VAL A 20 7.27 22.70 28.68
N SER A 21 7.31 23.73 27.85
CA SER A 21 6.61 23.75 26.56
C SER A 21 7.32 22.79 25.61
N PHE A 22 6.77 21.59 25.43
CA PHE A 22 7.15 20.72 24.33
C PHE A 22 6.64 21.35 23.04
N ALA A 23 7.51 22.11 22.37
CA ALA A 23 7.29 22.48 20.98
C ALA A 23 7.34 21.21 20.13
N GLN A 24 6.18 20.63 19.82
CA GLN A 24 6.06 19.57 18.82
C GLN A 24 6.45 20.17 17.46
N ALA A 25 7.62 19.80 16.94
CA ALA A 25 7.95 20.07 15.56
C ALA A 25 6.87 19.43 14.66
N PRO A 26 6.37 20.14 13.63
CA PRO A 26 5.41 19.56 12.71
C PRO A 26 6.06 18.33 12.04
N ALA A 27 5.41 17.17 12.14
CA ALA A 27 5.82 15.99 11.39
C ALA A 27 5.85 16.33 9.89
N PRO A 28 6.82 15.82 9.12
CA PRO A 28 6.90 16.11 7.70
C PRO A 28 5.59 15.69 7.03
N ALA A 29 4.89 16.67 6.44
CA ALA A 29 3.72 16.45 5.61
C ALA A 29 4.18 15.65 4.40
N HIS A 30 3.95 14.35 4.42
CA HIS A 30 4.12 13.50 3.25
C HIS A 30 3.01 13.91 2.29
N THR A 31 3.35 14.66 1.24
CA THR A 31 2.46 14.82 0.09
C THR A 31 2.18 13.43 -0.46
N ALA A 32 0.98 12.91 -0.21
CA ALA A 32 0.56 11.59 -0.63
C ALA A 32 0.43 11.58 -2.16
N THR A 33 1.52 11.27 -2.85
CA THR A 33 1.50 11.04 -4.29
C THR A 33 0.89 9.67 -4.54
N SER A 34 -0.36 9.60 -5.00
CA SER A 34 -1.03 8.32 -5.23
C SER A 34 -0.17 7.36 -6.06
N ALA A 35 -0.15 6.09 -5.68
CA ALA A 35 0.69 5.09 -6.32
C ALA A 35 0.31 4.92 -7.80
N THR A 36 1.27 5.12 -8.71
CA THR A 36 1.05 5.00 -10.16
C THR A 36 0.82 3.55 -10.57
N TRP A 37 -0.28 3.29 -11.28
CA TRP A 37 -0.62 1.99 -11.84
C TRP A 37 -0.19 1.90 -13.30
N ASN A 38 0.68 0.95 -13.62
CA ASN A 38 1.06 0.65 -15.00
C ASN A 38 -0.08 -0.05 -15.74
N THR A 39 -0.27 0.29 -17.01
CA THR A 39 -1.27 -0.32 -17.90
C THR A 39 -0.67 -1.38 -18.83
N THR A 40 0.66 -1.54 -18.84
CA THR A 40 1.36 -2.57 -19.60
C THR A 40 2.29 -3.38 -18.70
N LEU A 41 2.45 -4.67 -19.00
CA LEU A 41 3.36 -5.52 -18.26
C LEU A 41 4.82 -5.12 -18.46
N ASP A 42 5.16 -4.67 -19.68
CA ASP A 42 6.53 -4.26 -20.01
C ASP A 42 6.97 -3.04 -19.19
N ALA A 43 6.15 -1.99 -19.12
CA ALA A 43 6.43 -0.81 -18.29
C ALA A 43 6.57 -1.18 -16.80
N ALA A 44 5.68 -2.05 -16.30
CA ALA A 44 5.76 -2.53 -14.93
C ALA A 44 7.06 -3.31 -14.66
N LEU A 45 7.49 -4.19 -15.57
CA LEU A 45 8.73 -4.95 -15.41
C LEU A 45 9.98 -4.07 -15.57
N GLN A 46 9.96 -3.07 -16.44
CA GLN A 46 11.04 -2.10 -16.55
C GLN A 46 11.20 -1.30 -15.24
N GLN A 47 10.09 -0.80 -14.68
CA GLN A 47 10.10 -0.10 -13.40
C GLN A 47 10.52 -1.04 -12.25
N ALA A 48 10.10 -2.32 -12.28
CA ALA A 48 10.49 -3.31 -11.29
C ALA A 48 11.99 -3.58 -11.30
N LYS A 49 12.59 -3.73 -12.49
CA LYS A 49 14.05 -3.88 -12.65
C LYS A 49 14.79 -2.64 -12.18
N ALA A 50 14.32 -1.45 -12.53
CA ALA A 50 14.95 -0.19 -12.13
C ALA A 50 14.90 0.04 -10.61
N THR A 51 13.84 -0.43 -9.93
CA THR A 51 13.65 -0.21 -8.49
C THR A 51 14.00 -1.41 -7.61
N GLY A 52 14.28 -2.57 -8.21
CA GLY A 52 14.49 -3.84 -7.49
C GLY A 52 13.25 -4.38 -6.78
N ARG A 53 12.05 -3.88 -7.10
CA ARG A 53 10.80 -4.22 -6.41
C ARG A 53 9.94 -5.20 -7.21
N PRO A 54 9.24 -6.12 -6.55
CA PRO A 54 8.33 -7.03 -7.24
C PRO A 54 7.12 -6.28 -7.85
N VAL A 55 6.54 -6.87 -8.89
CA VAL A 55 5.30 -6.38 -9.51
C VAL A 55 4.09 -7.04 -8.85
N LEU A 56 3.09 -6.24 -8.48
CA LEU A 56 1.75 -6.69 -8.18
C LEU A 56 0.87 -6.43 -9.41
N ALA A 57 0.62 -7.49 -10.17
CA ALA A 57 -0.21 -7.46 -11.38
C ALA A 57 -1.64 -7.90 -11.06
N VAL A 58 -2.61 -7.01 -11.26
CA VAL A 58 -4.03 -7.25 -10.97
C VAL A 58 -4.81 -7.43 -12.27
N PHE A 59 -5.47 -8.58 -12.39
CA PHE A 59 -6.49 -8.83 -13.41
C PHE A 59 -7.87 -8.60 -12.79
N SER A 60 -8.60 -7.63 -13.32
CA SER A 60 -9.87 -7.14 -12.75
C SER A 60 -10.99 -7.16 -13.76
N GLY A 61 -12.22 -7.41 -13.30
CA GLY A 61 -13.44 -7.07 -14.02
C GLY A 61 -14.15 -5.93 -13.30
N SER A 62 -13.75 -4.68 -13.57
CA SER A 62 -14.12 -3.51 -12.76
C SER A 62 -15.62 -3.22 -12.60
N ASP A 63 -16.47 -3.73 -13.49
CA ASP A 63 -17.90 -3.42 -13.51
C ASP A 63 -18.85 -4.63 -13.38
N TRP A 64 -18.31 -5.85 -13.30
CA TRP A 64 -19.11 -7.07 -13.21
C TRP A 64 -18.61 -8.09 -12.17
N CYS A 65 -17.34 -8.00 -11.76
CA CYS A 65 -16.76 -8.90 -10.77
C CYS A 65 -16.86 -8.27 -9.38
N LYS A 66 -17.88 -8.66 -8.59
CA LYS A 66 -18.10 -8.14 -7.23
C LYS A 66 -16.85 -8.27 -6.33
N PRO A 67 -16.15 -9.41 -6.26
CA PRO A 67 -14.94 -9.50 -5.44
C PRO A 67 -13.78 -8.62 -5.95
N CYS A 68 -13.73 -8.30 -7.25
CA CYS A 68 -12.75 -7.36 -7.80
C CYS A 68 -13.02 -5.94 -7.31
N ILE A 69 -14.29 -5.52 -7.35
CA ILE A 69 -14.74 -4.21 -6.87
C ILE A 69 -14.43 -4.08 -5.37
N MET A 70 -14.73 -5.11 -4.59
CA MET A 70 -14.43 -5.16 -3.15
C MET A 70 -12.93 -5.10 -2.89
N LEU A 71 -12.11 -5.88 -3.58
CA LEU A 71 -10.65 -5.83 -3.44
C LEU A 71 -10.11 -4.43 -3.70
N LYS A 72 -10.60 -3.76 -4.75
CA LYS A 72 -10.19 -2.38 -5.05
C LYS A 72 -10.59 -1.43 -3.91
N GLN A 73 -11.85 -1.44 -3.49
CA GLN A 73 -12.39 -0.50 -2.51
C GLN A 73 -11.89 -0.72 -1.08
N GLU A 74 -11.68 -1.97 -0.68
CA GLU A 74 -11.27 -2.35 0.67
C GLU A 74 -9.75 -2.36 0.85
N VAL A 75 -9.00 -2.47 -0.24
CA VAL A 75 -7.53 -2.58 -0.22
C VAL A 75 -6.89 -1.51 -1.09
N PHE A 76 -7.04 -1.56 -2.40
CA PHE A 76 -6.20 -0.77 -3.31
C PHE A 76 -6.46 0.74 -3.29
N ASP A 77 -7.68 1.17 -2.98
CA ASP A 77 -8.05 2.59 -2.84
C ASP A 77 -7.81 3.11 -1.41
N LYS A 78 -7.18 2.32 -0.53
CA LYS A 78 -6.90 2.72 0.84
C LYS A 78 -5.53 3.39 0.97
N PRO A 79 -5.41 4.50 1.72
CA PRO A 79 -4.12 5.17 1.94
C PRO A 79 -3.04 4.23 2.48
N GLU A 80 -3.42 3.29 3.35
CA GLU A 80 -2.50 2.32 3.95
C GLU A 80 -1.89 1.39 2.90
N PHE A 81 -2.66 1.03 1.86
CA PHE A 81 -2.13 0.24 0.74
C PHE A 81 -1.26 1.10 -0.18
N GLU A 82 -1.66 2.34 -0.47
CA GLU A 82 -0.88 3.23 -1.32
C GLU A 82 0.52 3.48 -0.72
N GLN A 83 0.59 3.76 0.57
CA GLN A 83 1.85 3.92 1.32
C GLN A 83 2.69 2.64 1.27
N TYR A 84 2.09 1.48 1.54
CA TYR A 84 2.78 0.21 1.44
C TYR A 84 3.34 -0.04 0.02
N ALA A 85 2.54 0.23 -1.02
CA ALA A 85 2.94 0.00 -2.40
C ALA A 85 4.06 0.94 -2.86
N GLN A 86 4.03 2.22 -2.46
CA GLN A 86 5.07 3.21 -2.77
C GLN A 86 6.48 2.76 -2.41
N ASP A 87 6.62 1.96 -1.35
CA ASP A 87 7.92 1.45 -0.90
C ASP A 87 8.22 0.03 -1.40
N LYS A 88 7.18 -0.81 -1.54
CA LYS A 88 7.36 -2.27 -1.68
C LYS A 88 7.08 -2.82 -3.07
N LEU A 89 6.28 -2.13 -3.88
CA LEU A 89 5.70 -2.72 -5.08
C LEU A 89 5.78 -1.81 -6.31
N VAL A 90 5.84 -2.44 -7.47
CA VAL A 90 5.39 -1.83 -8.72
C VAL A 90 3.99 -2.33 -9.03
N LEU A 91 3.07 -1.42 -9.28
CA LEU A 91 1.66 -1.76 -9.50
C LEU A 91 1.36 -1.84 -11.00
N ALA A 92 0.61 -2.86 -11.40
CA ALA A 92 0.09 -3.00 -12.76
C ALA A 92 -1.37 -3.50 -12.73
N ARG A 93 -2.22 -2.95 -13.59
CA ARG A 93 -3.63 -3.34 -13.68
C ARG A 93 -4.04 -3.63 -15.13
N PHE A 94 -4.64 -4.80 -15.31
CA PHE A 94 -5.23 -5.27 -16.55
C PHE A 94 -6.72 -5.47 -16.32
N ASP A 95 -7.52 -4.51 -16.78
CA ASP A 95 -8.96 -4.49 -16.56
C ASP A 95 -9.74 -5.04 -17.76
N PHE A 96 -10.83 -5.74 -17.48
CA PHE A 96 -11.68 -6.45 -18.44
C PHE A 96 -13.15 -6.07 -18.22
N PRO A 97 -13.52 -4.78 -18.40
CA PRO A 97 -14.89 -4.32 -18.24
C PRO A 97 -15.81 -4.96 -19.28
N ARG A 98 -17.08 -5.20 -18.90
CA ARG A 98 -18.09 -5.76 -19.81
C ARG A 98 -19.09 -4.71 -20.30
N SER A 99 -19.27 -3.61 -19.57
CA SER A 99 -20.20 -2.57 -20.00
C SER A 99 -19.61 -1.75 -21.16
N LYS A 100 -20.48 -1.32 -22.08
CA LYS A 100 -20.08 -0.42 -23.17
C LYS A 100 -19.55 0.93 -22.66
N LYS A 101 -20.05 1.37 -21.50
CA LYS A 101 -19.68 2.66 -20.88
C LYS A 101 -18.24 2.68 -20.38
N ASN A 102 -17.71 1.53 -19.97
CA ASN A 102 -16.35 1.39 -19.43
C ASN A 102 -15.39 0.77 -20.46
N LYS A 103 -15.77 0.69 -21.73
CA LYS A 103 -14.97 0.02 -22.76
C LYS A 103 -13.61 0.70 -22.92
N LEU A 104 -12.55 -0.10 -22.85
CA LEU A 104 -11.19 0.36 -23.07
C LEU A 104 -10.90 0.61 -24.57
N PRO A 105 -9.93 1.48 -24.91
CA PRO A 105 -9.39 1.58 -26.25
C PRO A 105 -8.95 0.20 -26.78
N ALA A 106 -9.12 -0.05 -28.08
CA ALA A 106 -8.85 -1.36 -28.68
C ALA A 106 -7.40 -1.83 -28.46
N GLU A 107 -6.45 -0.90 -28.50
CA GLU A 107 -5.05 -1.17 -28.23
C GLU A 107 -4.83 -1.64 -26.79
N GLN A 108 -5.40 -0.95 -25.81
CA GLN A 108 -5.30 -1.34 -24.40
C GLN A 108 -5.95 -2.70 -24.14
N THR A 109 -7.11 -2.97 -24.75
CA THR A 109 -7.76 -4.29 -24.68
C THR A 109 -6.82 -5.39 -25.17
N LYS A 110 -6.17 -5.19 -26.32
CA LYS A 110 -5.20 -6.15 -26.88
C LYS A 110 -4.01 -6.37 -25.96
N LEU A 111 -3.46 -5.31 -25.35
CA LEU A 111 -2.35 -5.42 -24.39
C LEU A 111 -2.77 -6.18 -23.11
N ASN A 112 -3.99 -5.95 -22.62
CA ASN A 112 -4.55 -6.67 -21.48
C ASN A 112 -4.73 -8.16 -21.81
N GLU A 113 -5.30 -8.48 -22.98
CA GLU A 113 -5.49 -9.85 -23.45
C GLU A 113 -4.17 -10.61 -23.64
N GLN A 114 -3.16 -9.96 -24.25
CA GLN A 114 -1.82 -10.54 -24.40
C GLN A 114 -1.18 -10.86 -23.05
N THR A 115 -1.40 -9.99 -22.05
CA THR A 115 -0.89 -10.20 -20.70
C THR A 115 -1.66 -11.32 -19.98
N ALA A 116 -2.99 -11.37 -20.13
CA ALA A 116 -3.82 -12.45 -19.59
C ALA A 116 -3.48 -13.81 -20.21
N ALA A 117 -3.20 -13.88 -21.51
CA ALA A 117 -2.77 -15.11 -22.16
C ALA A 117 -1.46 -15.68 -21.56
N LYS A 118 -0.64 -14.85 -20.91
CA LYS A 118 0.58 -15.28 -20.21
C LYS A 118 0.32 -15.65 -18.75
N LEU A 119 -0.45 -14.84 -18.03
CA LEU A 119 -0.53 -14.91 -16.56
C LEU A 119 -1.89 -15.37 -15.99
N ASN A 120 -2.96 -15.26 -16.77
CA ASN A 120 -4.36 -15.52 -16.40
C ASN A 120 -5.12 -16.30 -17.50
N LYS A 121 -4.56 -17.42 -17.96
CA LYS A 121 -5.14 -18.22 -19.06
C LYS A 121 -6.53 -18.75 -18.74
N GLU A 122 -6.80 -18.96 -17.46
CA GLU A 122 -8.04 -19.49 -16.92
C GLU A 122 -9.13 -18.41 -16.79
N GLY A 123 -8.80 -17.12 -17.01
CA GLY A 123 -9.75 -16.02 -16.91
C GLY A 123 -10.29 -15.83 -15.49
N THR A 124 -9.44 -15.97 -14.47
CA THR A 124 -9.82 -15.82 -13.06
C THR A 124 -9.88 -14.34 -12.67
N PHE A 125 -10.95 -13.94 -11.97
CA PHE A 125 -11.17 -12.56 -11.53
C PHE A 125 -11.72 -12.52 -10.10
N PRO A 126 -11.10 -11.78 -9.16
CA PRO A 126 -9.81 -11.11 -9.30
C PRO A 126 -8.66 -12.12 -9.26
N LEU A 127 -7.68 -11.95 -10.15
CA LEU A 127 -6.37 -12.60 -10.02
C LEU A 127 -5.32 -11.54 -9.71
N VAL A 128 -4.56 -11.76 -8.65
CA VAL A 128 -3.38 -10.99 -8.29
C VAL A 128 -2.17 -11.88 -8.45
N VAL A 129 -1.20 -11.44 -9.25
CA VAL A 129 0.05 -12.17 -9.51
C VAL A 129 1.20 -11.33 -8.98
N LEU A 130 2.01 -11.92 -8.11
CA LEU A 130 3.28 -11.34 -7.68
C LEU A 130 4.38 -11.83 -8.59
N LEU A 131 5.11 -10.91 -9.22
CA LEU A 131 6.22 -11.21 -10.11
C LEU A 131 7.52 -10.68 -9.52
N SER A 132 8.62 -11.41 -9.73
CA SER A 132 9.96 -10.87 -9.50
C SER A 132 10.27 -9.75 -10.51
N PRO A 133 11.30 -8.92 -10.28
CA PRO A 133 11.76 -7.94 -11.26
C PRO A 133 12.11 -8.55 -12.64
N GLU A 134 12.48 -9.83 -12.67
CA GLU A 134 12.78 -10.59 -13.90
C GLU A 134 11.51 -11.13 -14.58
N GLY A 135 10.34 -10.95 -13.98
CA GLY A 135 9.05 -11.40 -14.50
C GLY A 135 8.70 -12.84 -14.14
N LYS A 136 9.42 -13.48 -13.21
CA LYS A 136 9.08 -14.81 -12.71
C LYS A 136 7.87 -14.72 -11.77
N VAL A 137 6.90 -15.63 -11.92
CA VAL A 137 5.78 -15.74 -10.98
C VAL A 137 6.30 -16.21 -9.62
N LEU A 138 6.10 -15.39 -8.60
CA LEU A 138 6.42 -15.70 -7.20
C LEU A 138 5.21 -16.32 -6.50
N ALA A 139 4.03 -15.72 -6.68
CA ALA A 139 2.79 -16.20 -6.09
C ALA A 139 1.57 -15.73 -6.88
N LYS A 140 0.44 -16.41 -6.67
CA LYS A 140 -0.88 -16.01 -7.15
C LYS A 140 -1.84 -15.95 -5.97
N THR A 141 -2.73 -14.98 -5.97
CA THR A 141 -3.81 -14.84 -4.99
C THR A 141 -5.00 -14.08 -5.60
N GLY A 142 -5.99 -13.75 -4.79
CA GLY A 142 -7.18 -13.01 -5.19
C GLY A 142 -7.68 -12.10 -4.08
N TYR A 143 -9.00 -11.95 -3.99
CA TYR A 143 -9.64 -11.20 -2.92
C TYR A 143 -9.51 -11.94 -1.57
N ARG A 144 -9.24 -11.17 -0.52
CA ARG A 144 -9.27 -11.64 0.87
C ARG A 144 -9.90 -10.53 1.71
N ALA A 145 -10.87 -10.91 2.55
CA ALA A 145 -11.47 -10.00 3.51
C ALA A 145 -10.47 -9.60 4.61
N GLY A 146 -10.71 -8.45 5.25
CA GLY A 146 -9.88 -7.93 6.35
C GLY A 146 -9.23 -6.58 6.07
N GLY A 147 -9.49 -5.99 4.89
CA GLY A 147 -9.02 -4.65 4.52
C GLY A 147 -7.52 -4.57 4.21
N ALA A 148 -7.05 -3.34 3.97
CA ALA A 148 -5.71 -3.08 3.46
C ALA A 148 -4.58 -3.68 4.32
N MET A 149 -4.57 -3.46 5.63
CA MET A 149 -3.52 -3.96 6.51
C MET A 149 -3.42 -5.48 6.53
N ALA A 150 -4.55 -6.19 6.61
CA ALA A 150 -4.54 -7.65 6.57
C ALA A 150 -4.03 -8.17 5.22
N TYR A 151 -4.41 -7.50 4.13
CA TYR A 151 -3.98 -7.85 2.80
C TYR A 151 -2.47 -7.64 2.59
N THR A 152 -1.92 -6.49 2.99
CA THR A 152 -0.48 -6.20 2.85
C THR A 152 0.37 -7.12 3.72
N ASN A 153 -0.07 -7.45 4.94
CA ASN A 153 0.58 -8.46 5.76
C ASN A 153 0.61 -9.81 5.05
N TYR A 154 -0.50 -10.22 4.45
CA TYR A 154 -0.53 -11.45 3.69
C TYR A 154 0.39 -11.41 2.45
N LEU A 155 0.44 -10.30 1.71
CA LEU A 155 1.39 -10.12 0.62
C LEU A 155 2.85 -10.29 1.08
N ASN A 156 3.21 -9.75 2.24
CA ASN A 156 4.53 -9.94 2.82
C ASN A 156 4.85 -11.42 3.06
N THR A 157 3.88 -12.21 3.55
CA THR A 157 4.09 -13.66 3.73
C THR A 157 4.39 -14.37 2.42
N LEU A 158 3.72 -13.98 1.32
CA LEU A 158 3.97 -14.55 -0.01
C LEU A 158 5.34 -14.14 -0.58
N LEU A 159 5.76 -12.89 -0.34
CA LEU A 159 7.03 -12.37 -0.84
C LEU A 159 8.25 -12.89 -0.06
N ALA A 160 8.06 -13.40 1.17
CA ALA A 160 9.11 -13.92 2.02
C ALA A 160 9.50 -15.39 1.72
N GLN A 161 8.66 -16.15 1.02
CA GLN A 161 8.84 -17.59 0.77
C GLN A 161 9.83 -17.92 -0.37
N LYS A 162 10.98 -17.24 -0.42
CA LYS A 162 12.00 -17.42 -1.47
C LYS A 162 12.54 -18.84 -1.57
#